data_AF-M1CW01-F1
#
_entry.id   AF-M1CW01-F1
#
_cell.length_a   1.000
_cell.length_b   1.000
_cell.length_c   1.000
_cell.angle_alpha   90.00
_cell.angle_beta   90.00
_cell.angle_gamma   90.00
#
_symmetry.space_group_name_H-M   'P 1'
#
loop_
_entity.id
_entity.type
_entity.pdbx_description
1 polymer ?
#
loop_
_entity_poly.entity_id
_entity_poly.type
_entity_poly.pdbx_seq_one_letter_code
_entity_poly.pdbx_strand_id
1 'polypeptide(L)'
;MGEFNKAQVAIQSLDDSIAKIQSELPSTKDPLIPRITEEVPSLSTNSGGSGTRKKTFMVIGINTAFSSRKRRDSIRETWMPQGAKLHRLEREKGIVVRFMIGHSAISNSILDRAIDSEDAQHNDILRLDHIEGYHELTAKTKAFFSLAVAKWDAEFYVKIDDDVHVNLGTLAATLARHRLKPRVYIGCMKSGSVLYQK
;
A
#
# COMPACT_ATOMS: atom_id res chain seq x y z
N MET A 1 2.56 16.39 -53.62
CA MET A 1 1.61 15.26 -53.65
C MET A 1 2.22 13.91 -53.19
N GLY A 2 3.34 13.88 -52.44
CA GLY A 2 4.10 12.65 -52.17
C GLY A 2 4.09 12.09 -50.74
N GLU A 3 3.50 12.80 -49.76
CA GLU A 3 3.54 12.38 -48.35
C GLU A 3 2.27 11.65 -47.88
N PHE A 4 1.10 12.00 -48.41
CA PHE A 4 -0.16 11.30 -48.12
C PHE A 4 -0.16 9.82 -48.56
N ASN A 5 0.61 9.49 -49.60
CA ASN A 5 0.72 8.11 -50.11
C ASN A 5 1.53 7.19 -49.19
N LYS A 6 2.51 7.72 -48.43
CA LYS A 6 3.36 6.89 -47.55
C LYS A 6 2.61 6.42 -46.30
N ALA A 7 1.73 7.26 -45.76
CA ALA A 7 0.92 6.92 -44.59
C ALA A 7 -0.11 5.82 -44.92
N GLN A 8 -0.77 5.90 -46.09
CA GLN A 8 -1.70 4.85 -46.54
C GLN A 8 -1.02 3.51 -46.78
N VAL A 9 0.19 3.51 -47.36
CA VAL A 9 0.97 2.28 -47.57
C VAL A 9 1.37 1.65 -46.23
N ALA A 10 1.74 2.46 -45.23
CA ALA A 10 2.09 1.95 -43.91
C ALA A 10 0.89 1.33 -43.16
N ILE A 11 -0.30 1.93 -43.30
CA ILE A 11 -1.54 1.38 -42.71
C ILE A 11 -1.89 0.05 -43.38
N GLN A 12 -1.85 -0.02 -44.71
CA GLN A 12 -2.15 -1.25 -45.43
C GLN A 12 -1.17 -2.39 -45.03
N SER A 13 0.11 -2.08 -44.88
CA SER A 13 1.12 -3.05 -44.46
C SER A 13 0.88 -3.57 -43.02
N LEU A 14 0.31 -2.76 -42.14
CA LEU A 14 -0.05 -3.17 -40.78
C LEU A 14 -1.29 -4.07 -40.78
N ASP A 15 -2.30 -3.72 -41.57
CA ASP A 15 -3.52 -4.54 -41.71
C ASP A 15 -3.20 -5.92 -42.29
N ASP A 16 -2.32 -6.00 -43.29
CA ASP A 16 -1.86 -7.27 -43.86
C ASP A 16 -1.09 -8.13 -42.83
N SER A 17 -0.31 -7.48 -41.96
CA SER A 17 0.42 -8.16 -40.88
C SER A 17 -0.51 -8.71 -39.81
N ILE A 18 -1.58 -7.97 -39.47
CA ILE A 18 -2.60 -8.40 -38.51
C ILE A 18 -3.39 -9.58 -39.07
N ALA A 19 -3.79 -9.52 -40.34
CA ALA A 19 -4.51 -10.61 -41.01
C ALA A 19 -3.69 -11.91 -41.03
N LYS A 20 -2.38 -11.80 -41.27
CA LYS A 20 -1.46 -12.95 -41.25
C LYS A 20 -1.38 -13.60 -39.87
N ILE A 21 -1.26 -12.81 -38.81
CA ILE A 21 -1.24 -13.31 -37.42
C ILE A 21 -2.57 -14.02 -37.07
N GLN A 22 -3.70 -13.46 -37.51
CA GLN A 22 -5.01 -14.08 -37.30
C GLN A 22 -5.17 -15.41 -38.03
N SER A 23 -4.51 -15.58 -39.20
CA SER A 23 -4.54 -16.83 -39.96
C SER A 23 -3.63 -17.94 -39.40
N GLU A 24 -2.63 -17.59 -38.59
CA GLU A 24 -1.68 -18.53 -37.96
C GLU A 24 -2.13 -19.01 -36.57
N LEU A 25 -3.27 -18.51 -36.05
CA LEU A 25 -3.87 -18.94 -34.79
C LEU A 25 -4.81 -20.14 -35.00
N PRO A 26 -4.67 -21.26 -34.26
CA PRO A 26 -5.55 -22.42 -34.43
C PRO A 26 -7.01 -22.09 -34.08
N SER A 27 -7.93 -22.45 -34.98
CA SER A 27 -9.38 -22.36 -34.73
C SER A 27 -9.86 -23.53 -33.89
N THR A 28 -10.08 -23.35 -32.59
CA THR A 28 -10.68 -24.38 -31.73
C THR A 28 -12.21 -24.28 -31.74
N LYS A 29 -12.84 -25.10 -32.58
CA LYS A 29 -14.24 -25.52 -32.43
C LYS A 29 -14.26 -27.04 -32.40
N ASP A 30 -14.27 -27.64 -31.21
CA ASP A 30 -14.71 -29.02 -31.04
C ASP A 30 -15.54 -29.14 -29.74
N PRO A 31 -16.72 -29.80 -29.75
CA PRO A 31 -17.67 -29.77 -28.65
C PRO A 31 -17.63 -31.07 -27.85
N LEU A 32 -16.81 -31.14 -26.80
CA LEU A 32 -16.90 -32.16 -25.73
C LEU A 32 -15.92 -31.81 -24.58
N ILE A 33 -16.18 -30.76 -23.80
CA ILE A 33 -15.66 -30.51 -22.43
C ILE A 33 -16.62 -29.51 -21.74
N PRO A 34 -16.99 -29.67 -20.45
CA PRO A 34 -17.96 -28.81 -19.78
C PRO A 34 -17.47 -27.36 -19.64
N ARG A 35 -18.39 -26.40 -19.81
CA ARG A 35 -18.17 -24.95 -19.67
C ARG A 35 -17.45 -24.59 -18.37
N ILE A 36 -16.20 -24.12 -18.48
CA ILE A 36 -15.54 -23.34 -17.43
C ILE A 36 -15.86 -21.87 -17.73
N THR A 37 -16.79 -21.30 -16.98
CA THR A 37 -16.86 -19.85 -16.80
C THR A 37 -15.60 -19.42 -16.06
N GLU A 38 -14.73 -18.63 -16.69
CA GLU A 38 -13.66 -17.94 -15.97
C GLU A 38 -14.29 -16.88 -15.05
N GLU A 39 -14.64 -17.33 -13.84
CA GLU A 39 -14.65 -16.47 -12.68
C GLU A 39 -13.21 -15.97 -12.48
N VAL A 40 -13.03 -14.66 -12.64
CA VAL A 40 -11.89 -13.93 -12.10
C VAL A 40 -11.67 -14.42 -10.67
N PRO A 41 -10.44 -14.78 -10.22
CA PRO A 41 -10.22 -15.13 -8.85
C PRO A 41 -10.54 -13.91 -7.99
N SER A 42 -11.75 -13.89 -7.43
CA SER A 42 -12.09 -13.05 -6.31
C SER A 42 -11.07 -13.42 -5.24
N LEU A 43 -10.17 -12.48 -4.96
CA LEU A 43 -9.41 -12.48 -3.73
C LEU A 43 -10.39 -12.85 -2.63
N SER A 44 -10.16 -13.96 -1.94
CA SER A 44 -10.95 -14.38 -0.80
C SER A 44 -10.69 -13.39 0.34
N THR A 45 -11.19 -12.17 0.19
CA THR A 45 -11.66 -11.39 1.31
C THR A 45 -12.73 -12.26 1.93
N ASN A 46 -12.44 -12.79 3.12
CA ASN A 46 -13.51 -13.13 4.05
C ASN A 46 -14.50 -11.97 4.01
N SER A 47 -15.63 -12.17 3.35
CA SER A 47 -16.79 -11.30 3.41
C SER A 47 -17.41 -11.49 4.80
N GLY A 48 -16.68 -10.99 5.80
CA GLY A 48 -17.16 -10.71 7.13
C GLY A 48 -17.60 -9.25 7.17
N GLY A 49 -18.73 -8.97 6.51
CA GLY A 49 -19.47 -7.72 6.61
C GLY A 49 -19.11 -6.68 5.55
N SER A 50 -20.14 -6.22 4.84
CA SER A 50 -20.27 -4.81 4.41
C SER A 50 -20.28 -3.92 5.67
N GLY A 51 -19.18 -3.91 6.40
CA GLY A 51 -18.95 -3.00 7.50
C GLY A 51 -18.61 -1.65 6.89
N THR A 52 -19.33 -0.60 7.29
CA THR A 52 -18.88 0.76 7.04
C THR A 52 -17.45 0.89 7.55
N ARG A 53 -16.49 1.17 6.65
CA ARG A 53 -15.08 1.41 7.03
C ARG A 53 -15.04 2.43 8.16
N LYS A 54 -14.22 2.18 9.19
CA LYS A 54 -14.13 3.07 10.35
C LYS A 54 -13.67 4.45 9.88
N LYS A 55 -14.52 5.46 10.10
CA LYS A 55 -14.15 6.87 9.85
C LYS A 55 -13.07 7.29 10.84
N THR A 56 -11.97 7.82 10.33
CA THR A 56 -10.84 8.27 11.14
C THR A 56 -10.33 9.61 10.63
N PHE A 57 -9.71 10.39 11.51
CA PHE A 57 -9.11 11.66 11.14
C PHE A 57 -7.78 11.43 10.39
N MET A 58 -6.91 10.58 10.94
CA MET A 58 -5.70 10.19 10.23
C MET A 58 -5.22 8.79 10.60
N VAL A 59 -4.54 8.16 9.65
CA VAL A 59 -3.82 6.89 9.85
C VAL A 59 -2.33 7.13 9.61
N ILE A 60 -1.52 6.87 10.63
CA ILE A 60 -0.06 7.01 10.61
C ILE A 60 0.56 5.62 10.52
N GLY A 61 1.27 5.36 9.41
CA GLY A 61 2.11 4.19 9.22
C GLY A 61 3.59 4.53 9.50
N ILE A 62 4.18 3.87 10.49
CA ILE A 62 5.60 4.00 10.84
C ILE A 62 6.36 2.88 10.14
N ASN A 63 7.12 3.22 9.11
CA ASN A 63 7.94 2.28 8.35
C ASN A 63 9.11 1.77 9.20
N THR A 64 9.15 0.46 9.43
CA THR A 64 10.14 -0.19 10.30
C THR A 64 10.46 -1.61 9.82
N ALA A 65 11.58 -2.19 10.22
CA ALA A 65 12.00 -3.53 9.80
C ALA A 65 12.08 -4.53 10.98
N PHE A 66 12.26 -5.82 10.68
CA PHE A 66 12.47 -6.85 11.71
C PHE A 66 13.57 -6.48 12.71
N SER A 67 14.71 -5.97 12.22
CA SER A 67 15.87 -5.57 13.02
C SER A 67 15.65 -4.31 13.86
N SER A 68 14.60 -3.52 13.58
CA SER A 68 14.36 -2.22 14.20
C SER A 68 13.61 -2.28 15.55
N ARG A 69 13.67 -3.40 16.27
CA ARG A 69 12.96 -3.56 17.56
C ARG A 69 13.24 -2.40 18.54
N LYS A 70 14.52 -2.06 18.73
CA LYS A 70 14.92 -0.97 19.62
C LYS A 70 14.34 0.39 19.21
N ARG A 71 14.17 0.65 17.91
CA ARG A 71 13.54 1.89 17.42
C ARG A 71 12.06 1.92 17.73
N ARG A 72 11.34 0.80 17.54
CA ARG A 72 9.93 0.67 17.92
C ARG A 72 9.73 0.91 19.41
N ASP A 73 10.55 0.26 20.25
CA ASP A 73 10.49 0.44 21.70
C ASP A 73 10.77 1.90 22.10
N SER A 74 11.79 2.53 21.50
CA SER A 74 12.06 3.96 21.72
C SER A 74 10.90 4.87 21.32
N ILE A 75 10.21 4.59 20.21
CA ILE A 75 9.03 5.35 19.79
C ILE A 75 7.89 5.21 20.80
N ARG A 76 7.64 3.98 21.29
CA ARG A 76 6.64 3.68 22.33
C ARG A 76 6.95 4.38 23.66
N GLU A 77 8.22 4.42 24.04
CA GLU A 77 8.70 5.06 25.27
C GLU A 77 8.70 6.60 25.20
N THR A 78 8.61 7.16 23.99
CA THR A 78 8.71 8.61 23.78
C THR A 78 7.37 9.24 23.36
N TRP A 79 7.05 9.24 22.07
CA TRP A 79 5.96 10.06 21.52
C TRP A 79 4.70 9.26 21.18
N MET A 80 4.81 7.95 21.01
CA MET A 80 3.66 7.10 20.66
C MET A 80 2.98 6.59 21.95
N PRO A 81 1.71 6.93 22.20
CA PRO A 81 0.97 6.36 23.31
C PRO A 81 0.86 4.83 23.19
N GLN A 82 0.82 4.14 24.33
CA GLN A 82 0.73 2.68 24.40
C GLN A 82 -0.58 2.20 25.05
N GLY A 83 -0.97 0.97 24.74
CA GLY A 83 -2.09 0.27 25.38
C GLY A 83 -3.38 1.10 25.41
N ALA A 84 -3.97 1.26 26.61
CA ALA A 84 -5.22 1.99 26.78
C ALA A 84 -5.16 3.45 26.27
N LYS A 85 -4.00 4.11 26.35
CA LYS A 85 -3.84 5.49 25.84
C LYS A 85 -3.89 5.52 24.31
N LEU A 86 -3.30 4.53 23.64
CA LEU A 86 -3.37 4.38 22.18
C LEU A 86 -4.81 4.14 21.72
N HIS A 87 -5.52 3.22 22.36
CA HIS A 87 -6.93 2.95 22.05
C HIS A 87 -7.82 4.16 22.30
N ARG A 88 -7.54 4.93 23.36
CA ARG A 88 -8.24 6.19 23.63
C ARG A 88 -8.01 7.21 22.52
N LEU A 89 -6.76 7.38 22.08
CA LEU A 89 -6.41 8.27 20.97
C LEU A 89 -7.17 7.90 19.69
N GLU A 90 -7.23 6.61 19.36
CA GLU A 90 -7.97 6.11 18.19
C GLU A 90 -9.47 6.33 18.28
N ARG A 91 -10.07 6.08 19.45
CA ARG A 91 -11.52 6.17 19.64
C ARG A 91 -11.99 7.62 19.73
N GLU A 92 -11.28 8.46 20.48
CA GLU A 92 -11.72 9.82 20.79
C GLU A 92 -11.25 10.84 19.76
N LYS A 93 -10.08 10.63 19.14
CA LYS A 93 -9.50 11.59 18.17
C LYS A 93 -9.48 11.06 16.74
N GLY A 94 -9.81 9.77 16.53
CA GLY A 94 -9.73 9.16 15.21
C GLY A 94 -8.30 9.12 14.66
N ILE A 95 -7.28 9.10 15.54
CA ILE A 95 -5.86 9.04 15.15
C ILE A 95 -5.38 7.61 15.37
N VAL A 96 -5.09 6.92 14.26
CA VAL A 96 -4.55 5.56 14.27
C VAL A 96 -3.05 5.63 14.04
N VAL A 97 -2.25 4.95 14.86
CA VAL A 97 -0.79 4.88 14.72
C VAL A 97 -0.37 3.42 14.74
N ARG A 98 0.31 2.95 13.69
CA ARG A 98 0.76 1.57 13.58
C ARG A 98 2.18 1.47 13.03
N PHE A 99 2.95 0.52 13.54
CA PHE A 99 4.20 0.07 12.91
C PHE A 99 3.88 -0.80 11.71
N MET A 100 4.26 -0.37 10.51
CA MET A 100 4.02 -1.14 9.28
C MET A 100 5.20 -2.07 9.01
N ILE A 101 4.92 -3.37 8.99
CA ILE A 101 5.93 -4.42 8.81
C ILE A 101 5.35 -5.56 7.97
N GLY A 102 6.08 -5.98 6.94
CA GLY A 102 5.79 -7.15 6.13
C GLY A 102 6.22 -8.44 6.80
N HIS A 103 6.08 -9.55 6.10
CA HIS A 103 6.49 -10.87 6.53
C HIS A 103 7.83 -11.27 5.92
N SER A 104 8.47 -12.31 6.47
CA SER A 104 9.66 -12.86 5.83
C SER A 104 9.29 -13.66 4.59
N ALA A 105 10.28 -13.95 3.73
CA ALA A 105 10.09 -14.81 2.57
C ALA A 105 9.78 -16.27 2.94
N ILE A 106 10.18 -16.70 4.15
CA ILE A 106 9.99 -18.07 4.64
C ILE A 106 8.80 -18.06 5.58
N SER A 107 7.74 -18.79 5.23
CA SER A 107 6.56 -18.93 6.09
C SER A 107 6.95 -19.40 7.50
N ASN A 108 6.39 -18.74 8.52
CA ASN A 108 6.60 -19.10 9.93
C ASN A 108 8.07 -19.03 10.38
N SER A 109 8.83 -18.06 9.86
CA SER A 109 10.20 -17.79 10.29
C SER A 109 10.28 -17.34 11.75
N ILE A 110 11.48 -17.42 12.34
CA ILE A 110 11.75 -16.89 13.68
C ILE A 110 11.47 -15.38 13.74
N LEU A 111 11.75 -14.65 12.66
CA LEU A 111 11.51 -13.22 12.57
C LEU A 111 10.02 -12.90 12.60
N ASP A 112 9.19 -13.67 11.88
CA ASP A 112 7.74 -13.50 11.89
C ASP A 112 7.17 -13.78 13.28
N ARG A 113 7.56 -14.89 13.92
CA ARG A 113 7.10 -15.21 15.29
C ARG A 113 7.51 -14.16 16.32
N ALA A 114 8.68 -13.54 16.15
CA ALA A 114 9.12 -12.45 17.03
C ALA A 114 8.21 -11.22 16.88
N ILE A 115 7.79 -10.89 15.66
CA ILE A 115 6.84 -9.81 15.40
C ILE A 115 5.43 -10.17 15.90
N ASP A 116 4.98 -11.40 15.70
CA ASP A 116 3.65 -11.83 16.16
C ASP A 116 3.57 -11.80 17.70
N SER A 117 4.65 -12.20 18.39
CA SER A 117 4.77 -12.09 19.85
C SER A 117 4.78 -10.63 20.32
N GLU A 118 5.46 -9.75 19.60
CA GLU A 118 5.45 -8.31 19.88
C GLU A 118 4.06 -7.70 19.67
N ASP A 119 3.37 -8.04 18.59
CA ASP A 119 2.03 -7.54 18.31
C ASP A 119 1.01 -8.04 19.32
N ALA A 120 1.14 -9.29 19.78
CA ALA A 120 0.30 -9.82 20.86
C ALA A 120 0.46 -9.03 22.18
N GLN A 121 1.63 -8.42 22.41
CA GLN A 121 1.90 -7.61 23.60
C GLN A 121 1.42 -6.16 23.44
N HIS A 122 1.65 -5.54 22.29
CA HIS A 122 1.46 -4.10 22.10
C HIS A 122 0.22 -3.73 21.26
N ASN A 123 -0.26 -4.63 20.41
CA ASN A 123 -1.40 -4.46 19.50
C ASN A 123 -1.32 -3.18 18.65
N ASP A 124 -0.10 -2.88 18.21
CA ASP A 124 0.27 -1.65 17.51
C ASP A 124 1.01 -1.90 16.19
N ILE A 125 1.07 -3.14 15.74
CA ILE A 125 1.68 -3.52 14.47
C ILE A 125 0.58 -3.68 13.39
N LEU A 126 0.90 -3.23 12.18
CA LEU A 126 0.13 -3.48 10.98
C LEU A 126 0.95 -4.41 10.08
N ARG A 127 0.59 -5.70 10.10
CA ARG A 127 1.18 -6.70 9.19
C ARG A 127 0.74 -6.40 7.76
N LEU A 128 1.72 -6.28 6.86
CA LEU A 128 1.50 -6.05 5.43
C LEU A 128 1.68 -7.35 4.66
N ASP A 129 0.89 -7.52 3.59
CA ASP A 129 1.15 -8.53 2.56
C ASP A 129 2.31 -8.04 1.68
N HIS A 130 3.51 -8.28 2.18
CA HIS A 130 4.75 -7.73 1.67
C HIS A 130 5.92 -8.56 2.22
N ILE A 131 6.79 -9.04 1.34
CA ILE A 131 8.03 -9.68 1.75
C ILE A 131 9.04 -8.60 2.12
N GLU A 132 9.46 -8.56 3.38
CA GLU A 132 10.54 -7.67 3.82
C GLU A 132 11.87 -8.05 3.14
N GLY A 133 12.51 -7.07 2.54
CA GLY A 133 13.78 -7.25 1.84
C GLY A 133 14.54 -5.92 1.69
N TYR A 134 15.83 -6.02 1.39
CA TYR A 134 16.75 -4.87 1.35
C TYR A 134 16.36 -3.79 0.32
N HIS A 135 15.57 -4.12 -0.71
CA HIS A 135 15.22 -3.19 -1.80
C HIS A 135 13.71 -2.97 -2.01
N GLU A 136 12.88 -3.32 -1.03
CA GLU A 136 11.44 -3.41 -1.24
C GLU A 136 10.62 -2.24 -0.64
N LEU A 137 11.29 -1.13 -0.29
CA LEU A 137 10.66 0.02 0.41
C LEU A 137 9.52 0.68 -0.37
N THR A 138 9.63 0.78 -1.69
CA THR A 138 8.56 1.33 -2.54
C THR A 138 7.34 0.40 -2.56
N ALA A 139 7.58 -0.91 -2.73
CA ALA A 139 6.52 -1.91 -2.68
C ALA A 139 5.84 -1.94 -1.30
N LYS A 140 6.61 -1.78 -0.22
CA LYS A 140 6.11 -1.68 1.15
C LYS A 140 5.22 -0.46 1.36
N THR A 141 5.64 0.69 0.84
CA THR A 141 4.86 1.94 0.91
C THR A 141 3.54 1.78 0.15
N LYS A 142 3.56 1.16 -1.04
CA LYS A 142 2.35 0.82 -1.80
C LYS A 142 1.44 -0.13 -1.02
N ALA A 143 2.00 -1.19 -0.43
CA ALA A 143 1.25 -2.16 0.37
C ALA A 143 0.57 -1.49 1.57
N PHE A 144 1.28 -0.60 2.28
CA PHE A 144 0.72 0.19 3.37
C PHE A 144 -0.48 1.01 2.92
N PHE A 145 -0.34 1.86 1.90
CA PHE A 145 -1.46 2.70 1.47
C PHE A 145 -2.63 1.87 0.97
N SER A 146 -2.38 0.77 0.23
CA SER A 146 -3.41 -0.13 -0.26
C SER A 146 -4.22 -0.75 0.88
N LEU A 147 -3.55 -1.25 1.92
CA LEU A 147 -4.22 -1.82 3.10
C LEU A 147 -4.92 -0.73 3.93
N ALA A 148 -4.29 0.44 4.08
CA ALA A 148 -4.83 1.51 4.90
C ALA A 148 -6.13 2.07 4.33
N VAL A 149 -6.22 2.28 3.00
CA VAL A 149 -7.46 2.77 2.36
C VAL A 149 -8.57 1.72 2.35
N ALA A 150 -8.21 0.43 2.31
CA ALA A 150 -9.18 -0.66 2.41
C ALA A 150 -9.76 -0.78 3.84
N LYS A 151 -8.93 -0.57 4.87
CA LYS A 151 -9.31 -0.78 6.28
C LYS A 151 -9.95 0.45 6.94
N TRP A 152 -9.51 1.65 6.60
CA TRP A 152 -9.99 2.90 7.20
C TRP A 152 -10.47 3.87 6.14
N ASP A 153 -11.56 4.58 6.46
CA ASP A 153 -12.01 5.75 5.71
C ASP A 153 -11.43 6.99 6.40
N ALA A 154 -10.15 7.26 6.11
CA ALA A 154 -9.39 8.31 6.79
C ALA A 154 -9.34 9.58 5.95
N GLU A 155 -9.35 10.73 6.60
CA GLU A 155 -9.18 12.01 5.90
C GLU A 155 -7.72 12.24 5.48
N PHE A 156 -6.77 11.71 6.25
CA PHE A 156 -5.35 11.77 5.95
C PHE A 156 -4.67 10.42 6.18
N TYR A 157 -3.75 10.08 5.29
CA TYR A 157 -2.85 8.94 5.43
C TYR A 157 -1.42 9.47 5.49
N VAL A 158 -0.70 9.10 6.53
CA VAL A 158 0.63 9.62 6.85
C VAL A 158 1.61 8.46 6.89
N LYS A 159 2.71 8.58 6.15
CA LYS A 159 3.84 7.65 6.21
C LYS A 159 5.03 8.36 6.85
N ILE A 160 5.63 7.75 7.87
CA ILE A 160 6.89 8.22 8.49
C ILE A 160 7.88 7.06 8.62
N ASP A 161 9.13 7.35 8.92
CA ASP A 161 10.17 6.35 9.21
C ASP A 161 10.40 6.22 10.72
N ASP A 162 11.00 5.10 11.16
CA ASP A 162 11.18 4.75 12.57
C ASP A 162 12.32 5.48 13.30
N ASP A 163 13.01 6.40 12.63
CA ASP A 163 13.96 7.36 13.22
C ASP A 163 13.40 8.78 13.33
N VAL A 164 12.09 8.96 13.11
CA VAL A 164 11.43 10.26 13.23
C VAL A 164 10.68 10.39 14.56
N HIS A 165 10.87 11.52 15.23
CA HIS A 165 10.04 11.93 16.36
C HIS A 165 8.88 12.81 15.88
N VAL A 166 7.64 12.50 16.28
CA VAL A 166 6.45 13.23 15.84
C VAL A 166 5.73 13.87 17.02
N ASN A 167 5.51 15.18 16.94
CA ASN A 167 4.54 15.86 17.80
C ASN A 167 3.12 15.66 17.25
N LEU A 168 2.39 14.68 17.80
CA LEU A 168 1.03 14.33 17.37
C LEU A 168 0.04 15.50 17.44
N GLY A 169 0.16 16.37 18.44
CA GLY A 169 -0.71 17.54 18.60
C GLY A 169 -0.52 18.55 17.48
N THR A 170 0.73 18.91 17.19
CA THR A 170 1.08 19.84 16.11
C THR A 170 0.74 19.25 14.73
N LEU A 171 1.00 17.96 14.51
CA LEU A 171 0.62 17.27 13.27
C LEU A 171 -0.90 17.32 13.07
N ALA A 172 -1.67 16.94 14.09
CA ALA A 172 -3.13 16.94 14.04
C ALA A 172 -3.69 18.34 13.77
N ALA A 173 -3.21 19.37 14.49
CA ALA A 173 -3.62 20.74 14.28
C ALA A 173 -3.29 21.24 12.87
N THR A 174 -2.14 20.82 12.32
CA THR A 174 -1.75 21.16 10.95
C THR A 174 -2.68 20.53 9.94
N LEU A 175 -2.88 19.22 9.97
CA LEU A 175 -3.77 18.52 9.05
C LEU A 175 -5.22 19.02 9.16
N ALA A 176 -5.68 19.37 10.36
CA ALA A 176 -7.01 19.91 10.58
C ALA A 176 -7.27 21.20 9.78
N ARG A 177 -6.26 22.07 9.64
CA ARG A 177 -6.34 23.29 8.81
C ARG A 177 -6.44 23.01 7.31
N HIS A 178 -6.09 21.80 6.88
CA HIS A 178 -6.12 21.38 5.49
C HIS A 178 -7.33 20.51 5.11
N ARG A 179 -8.24 20.20 6.05
CA ARG A 179 -9.40 19.31 5.82
C ARG A 179 -10.27 19.69 4.62
N LEU A 180 -10.46 20.98 4.38
CA LEU A 180 -11.33 21.48 3.30
C LEU A 180 -10.60 21.61 1.95
N LYS A 181 -9.29 21.36 1.91
CA LYS A 181 -8.51 21.45 0.67
C LYS A 181 -8.48 20.07 0.00
N PRO A 182 -8.92 19.93 -1.26
CA PRO A 182 -8.85 18.65 -1.95
C PRO A 182 -7.42 18.30 -2.32
N ARG A 183 -7.10 16.99 -2.36
CA ARG A 183 -5.83 16.45 -2.90
C ARG A 183 -4.57 17.03 -2.25
N VAL A 184 -4.61 17.20 -0.93
CA VAL A 184 -3.48 17.71 -0.15
C VAL A 184 -2.37 16.66 -0.09
N TYR A 185 -1.16 17.06 -0.49
CA TYR A 185 0.07 16.31 -0.29
C TYR A 185 1.10 17.25 0.34
N ILE A 186 1.53 16.94 1.57
CA ILE A 186 2.37 17.83 2.40
C ILE A 186 3.56 17.03 2.92
N GLY A 187 4.73 17.67 2.88
CA GLY A 187 5.96 17.16 3.46
C GLY A 187 7.09 18.17 3.26
N CYS A 188 8.30 17.78 3.64
CA CYS A 188 9.50 18.51 3.24
C CYS A 188 9.80 18.18 1.77
N MET A 189 9.18 18.93 0.86
CA MET A 189 9.30 18.72 -0.57
C MET A 189 10.65 19.25 -1.06
N LYS A 190 11.41 18.41 -1.76
CA LYS A 190 12.58 18.84 -2.52
C LYS A 190 12.17 19.10 -3.98
N SER A 191 12.65 20.18 -4.55
CA SER A 191 12.50 20.51 -5.97
C SER A 191 13.88 20.67 -6.62
N GLY A 192 13.94 20.51 -7.93
CA GLY A 192 15.19 20.57 -8.72
C GLY A 192 15.53 19.25 -9.40
N SER A 193 16.68 19.21 -10.08
CA SER A 193 17.13 18.04 -10.84
C SER A 193 17.38 16.85 -9.92
N VAL A 194 16.64 15.75 -10.15
CA VAL A 194 16.90 14.46 -9.51
C VAL A 194 18.02 13.79 -10.30
N LEU A 195 19.25 13.88 -9.81
CA LEU A 195 20.38 13.14 -10.36
C LEU A 195 20.26 11.69 -9.90
N TYR A 196 19.92 10.81 -10.85
CA TYR A 196 20.00 9.37 -10.67
C TYR A 196 21.14 8.89 -11.58
N GLN A 197 22.29 8.60 -10.98
CA GLN A 197 23.31 7.76 -11.60
C GLN A 197 23.30 6.44 -10.83
N LYS A 198 23.26 5.34 -11.58
CA LYS A 198 23.28 3.98 -11.06
C LYS A 198 24.70 3.45 -11.15
#